data_AF-A0A1H8EF32-F1
#
_entry.id   AF-A0A1H8EF32-F1
#
_cell.length_a   1.000
_cell.length_b   1.000
_cell.length_c   1.000
_cell.angle_alpha   90.00
_cell.angle_beta   90.00
_cell.angle_gamma   90.00
#
_symmetry.space_group_name_H-M   'P 1'
#
loop_
_entity.id
_entity.type
_entity.pdbx_description
1 polymer ?
#
loop_
_entity_poly.entity_id
_entity_poly.type
_entity_poly.pdbx_seq_one_letter_code
_entity_poly.pdbx_strand_id
1 'polypeptide(L)'
;MASIRPVISVVIREHTENAAFFWAQRDTLAAEEVPDTEAIAFVDDRLEANLDALRIAGPATWPFIIEAFEDFPEKGELFVMAHRALETGDVRRLDQAAAFARAAVDGSRGLCGAFEWLPPRVTAGVVRDWIDAADPIRIEAAIAALAAHGGSLGDRLPGLLEHRDERIRVAAKRFRQRH
;
A
#
# COMPACT_ATOMS: atom_id res chain seq x y z
N MET A 1 22.05 8.69 19.14
CA MET A 1 20.83 8.98 18.35
C MET A 1 20.76 10.49 18.16
N ALA A 2 20.85 10.99 16.93
CA ALA A 2 20.78 12.43 16.68
C ALA A 2 19.37 12.92 17.02
N SER A 3 19.28 13.89 17.94
CA SER A 3 18.02 14.54 18.29
C SER A 3 17.46 15.26 17.07
N ILE A 4 16.31 14.80 16.57
CA ILE A 4 15.58 15.45 15.49
C ILE A 4 15.07 16.79 16.02
N ARG A 5 15.40 17.90 15.35
CA ARG A 5 14.98 19.23 15.78
C ARG A 5 13.44 19.34 15.72
N PRO A 6 12.77 20.05 16.65
CA PRO A 6 11.30 20.13 16.70
C PRO A 6 10.63 20.50 15.38
N VAL A 7 11.21 21.45 14.63
CA VAL A 7 10.72 21.85 13.30
C VAL A 7 10.77 20.69 12.30
N ILE A 8 11.83 19.88 12.33
CA ILE A 8 11.97 18.72 11.43
C ILE A 8 10.92 17.66 11.77
N SER A 9 10.61 17.45 13.05
CA SER A 9 9.56 16.52 13.47
C SER A 9 8.17 16.93 12.95
N VAL A 10 7.83 18.22 13.02
CA VAL A 10 6.55 18.74 12.50
C VAL A 10 6.46 18.53 10.99
N VAL A 11 7.54 18.82 10.25
CA VAL A 11 7.58 18.65 8.79
C VAL A 11 7.43 17.17 8.38
N ILE A 12 8.09 16.24 9.08
CA ILE A 12 7.95 14.81 8.77
C ILE A 12 6.52 14.32 9.04
N ARG A 13 5.90 14.78 10.14
CA ARG A 13 4.50 14.47 10.45
C ARG A 13 3.57 14.97 9.34
N GLU A 14 3.69 16.24 8.97
CA GLU A 14 2.87 16.85 7.92
C GLU A 14 2.99 16.09 6.59
N HIS A 15 4.20 15.71 6.18
CA HIS A 15 4.38 14.89 4.97
C HIS A 15 3.79 13.49 5.10
N THR A 16 3.79 12.91 6.30
CA THR A 16 3.18 11.59 6.56
C THR A 16 1.67 11.67 6.40
N GLU A 17 1.04 12.64 7.06
CA GLU A 17 -0.41 12.88 7.02
C GLU A 17 -0.87 13.25 5.61
N ASN A 18 -0.14 14.13 4.92
CA ASN A 18 -0.44 14.52 3.55
C ASN A 18 -0.31 13.34 2.57
N ALA A 19 0.71 12.48 2.71
CA ALA A 19 0.83 11.29 1.86
C ALA A 19 -0.36 10.33 2.06
N ALA A 20 -0.78 10.12 3.31
CA ALA A 20 -1.96 9.30 3.62
C ALA A 20 -3.23 9.89 3.01
N PHE A 21 -3.45 11.20 3.21
CA PHE A 21 -4.59 11.94 2.67
C PHE A 21 -4.64 11.89 1.14
N PHE A 22 -3.55 12.23 0.45
CA PHE A 22 -3.52 12.26 -1.02
C PHE A 22 -3.70 10.87 -1.62
N TRP A 23 -3.13 9.83 -1.01
CA TRP A 23 -3.39 8.48 -1.49
C TRP A 23 -4.85 8.07 -1.29
N ALA A 24 -5.46 8.38 -0.14
CA ALA A 24 -6.87 8.08 0.10
C ALA A 24 -7.81 8.83 -0.86
N GLN A 25 -7.48 10.09 -1.20
CA GLN A 25 -8.17 10.87 -2.20
C GLN A 25 -8.00 10.27 -3.60
N ARG A 26 -6.78 9.90 -3.99
CA ARG A 26 -6.49 9.22 -5.25
C ARG A 26 -7.30 7.95 -5.40
N ASP A 27 -7.34 7.11 -4.36
CA ASP A 27 -8.09 5.86 -4.34
C ASP A 27 -9.59 6.09 -4.55
N THR A 28 -10.14 7.18 -3.99
CA THR A 28 -11.53 7.59 -4.18
C THR A 28 -11.80 8.03 -5.62
N LEU A 29 -10.96 8.90 -6.17
CA LEU A 29 -11.09 9.39 -7.56
C LEU A 29 -10.97 8.24 -8.57
N ALA A 30 -10.04 7.31 -8.34
CA ALA A 30 -9.85 6.15 -9.20
C ALA A 30 -11.02 5.15 -9.17
N ALA A 31 -11.91 5.24 -8.17
CA ALA A 31 -13.08 4.38 -8.03
C ALA A 31 -14.35 4.96 -8.68
N GLU A 32 -14.30 6.18 -9.22
CA GLU A 32 -15.43 6.79 -9.92
C GLU A 32 -15.78 6.04 -11.21
N GLU A 33 -17.05 6.10 -11.63
CA GLU A 33 -17.52 5.44 -12.87
C GLU A 33 -16.76 5.93 -14.11
N VAL A 34 -16.45 7.23 -14.14
CA VAL A 34 -15.60 7.87 -15.14
C VAL A 34 -14.53 8.67 -14.40
N PRO A 35 -13.34 8.09 -14.18
CA PRO A 35 -12.29 8.76 -13.40
C PRO A 35 -11.80 10.05 -14.08
N ASP A 36 -11.73 11.13 -13.31
CA ASP A 36 -11.05 12.36 -13.73
C ASP A 36 -9.54 12.15 -13.70
N THR A 37 -8.97 11.86 -14.88
CA THR A 37 -7.54 11.58 -15.02
C THR A 37 -6.65 12.79 -14.72
N GLU A 38 -7.14 14.02 -14.93
CA GLU A 38 -6.38 15.23 -14.63
C GLU A 38 -6.33 15.47 -13.13
N ALA A 39 -7.47 15.30 -12.44
CA ALA A 39 -7.52 15.34 -10.98
C ALA A 39 -6.63 14.27 -10.35
N ILE A 40 -6.66 13.04 -10.87
CA ILE A 40 -5.79 11.95 -10.41
C ILE A 40 -4.31 12.30 -10.59
N ALA A 41 -3.91 12.80 -11.76
CA ALA A 41 -2.51 13.19 -12.01
C ALA A 41 -2.05 14.29 -11.05
N PHE A 42 -2.91 15.28 -10.78
CA PHE A 42 -2.62 16.36 -9.85
C PHE A 42 -2.44 15.88 -8.39
N VAL A 43 -3.20 14.86 -8.00
CA VAL A 43 -3.07 14.19 -6.69
C VAL A 43 -1.82 13.32 -6.65
N ASP A 44 -1.51 12.60 -7.73
CA ASP A 44 -0.32 11.74 -7.86
C ASP A 44 0.97 12.55 -7.67
N ASP A 45 1.08 13.74 -8.28
CA ASP A 45 2.23 14.62 -8.12
C ASP A 45 2.44 15.05 -6.65
N ARG A 46 1.35 15.34 -5.92
CA ARG A 46 1.41 15.71 -4.51
C ARG A 46 1.74 14.54 -3.62
N LEU A 47 1.17 13.38 -3.92
CA LEU A 47 1.47 12.16 -3.21
C LEU A 47 2.97 11.84 -3.33
N GLU A 48 3.52 11.83 -4.54
CA GLU A 48 4.95 11.53 -4.73
C GLU A 48 5.86 12.55 -4.06
N ALA A 49 5.52 13.86 -4.10
CA ALA A 49 6.29 14.88 -3.39
C ALA A 49 6.38 14.62 -1.87
N ASN A 50 5.28 14.18 -1.25
CA ASN A 50 5.27 13.82 0.17
C ASN A 50 6.03 12.51 0.44
N LEU A 51 5.86 11.49 -0.41
CA LEU A 51 6.61 10.24 -0.30
C LEU A 51 8.13 10.47 -0.45
N ASP A 52 8.55 11.39 -1.32
CA ASP A 52 9.95 11.76 -1.48
C ASP A 52 10.52 12.50 -0.25
N ALA A 53 9.74 13.39 0.35
CA ALA A 53 10.12 14.01 1.61
C ALA A 53 10.32 12.96 2.73
N LEU A 54 9.45 11.95 2.80
CA LEU A 54 9.68 10.82 3.70
C LEU A 54 10.97 10.09 3.32
N ARG A 55 11.21 9.79 2.05
CA ARG A 55 12.44 9.14 1.55
C ARG A 55 13.70 9.87 1.98
N ILE A 56 13.72 11.20 1.89
CA ILE A 56 14.81 12.05 2.34
C ILE A 56 15.01 11.97 3.87
N ALA A 57 13.92 11.98 4.65
CA ALA A 57 13.98 11.83 6.10
C ALA A 57 14.40 10.41 6.56
N GLY A 58 14.30 9.42 5.68
CA GLY A 58 14.86 8.08 5.87
C GLY A 58 14.31 7.34 7.09
N PRO A 59 15.15 6.63 7.87
CA PRO A 59 14.71 5.80 9.00
C PRO A 59 13.98 6.56 10.11
N ALA A 60 14.18 7.88 10.20
CA ALA A 60 13.53 8.75 11.19
C ALA A 60 12.01 8.88 10.98
N THR A 61 11.50 8.50 9.80
CA THR A 61 10.07 8.61 9.47
C THR A 61 9.18 7.59 10.18
N TRP A 62 9.72 6.42 10.53
CA TRP A 62 8.88 5.31 11.00
C TRP A 62 8.04 5.61 12.25
N PRO A 63 8.57 6.28 13.30
CA PRO A 63 7.76 6.65 14.46
C PRO A 63 6.56 7.54 14.10
N PHE A 64 6.73 8.47 13.15
CA PHE A 64 5.65 9.35 12.70
C PHE A 64 4.58 8.61 11.89
N ILE A 65 4.99 7.62 11.09
CA ILE A 65 4.06 6.74 10.36
C ILE A 65 3.23 5.89 11.32
N ILE A 66 3.87 5.36 12.36
CA ILE A 66 3.19 4.58 13.39
C ILE A 66 2.22 5.47 14.16
N GLU A 67 2.66 6.65 14.59
CA GLU A 67 1.80 7.60 15.30
C GLU A 67 0.60 8.05 14.45
N ALA A 68 0.81 8.38 13.18
CA ALA A 68 -0.28 8.73 12.27
C ALA A 68 -1.30 7.60 12.14
N PHE A 69 -0.86 6.34 12.02
CA PHE A 69 -1.74 5.19 11.98
C PHE A 69 -2.47 4.93 13.31
N GLU A 70 -1.80 5.13 14.45
CA GLU A 70 -2.41 4.97 15.77
C GLU A 70 -3.50 6.03 16.01
N ASP A 71 -3.28 7.26 15.56
CA ASP A 71 -4.27 8.34 15.63
C ASP A 71 -5.43 8.12 14.66
N PHE A 72 -5.14 7.67 13.43
CA PHE A 72 -6.11 7.47 12.35
C PHE A 72 -5.85 6.15 11.60
N PRO A 73 -6.43 5.03 12.05
CA PRO A 73 -6.16 3.71 11.49
C PRO A 73 -6.91 3.46 10.17
N GLU A 74 -6.72 4.31 9.16
CA GLU A 74 -7.41 4.26 7.88
C GLU A 74 -6.53 3.75 6.73
N LYS A 75 -7.13 3.66 5.55
CA LYS A 75 -6.48 3.12 4.34
C LYS A 75 -5.25 3.94 3.91
N GLY A 76 -5.26 5.27 4.14
CA GLY A 76 -4.15 6.16 3.77
C GLY A 76 -2.90 5.90 4.59
N GLU A 77 -3.06 5.76 5.90
CA GLU A 77 -1.98 5.53 6.85
C GLU A 77 -1.40 4.12 6.64
N LEU A 78 -2.26 3.13 6.38
CA LEU A 78 -1.82 1.79 5.98
C LEU A 78 -1.03 1.80 4.67
N PHE A 79 -1.45 2.61 3.69
CA PHE A 79 -0.71 2.78 2.46
C PHE A 79 0.69 3.31 2.73
N VAL A 80 0.83 4.41 3.50
CA VAL A 80 2.14 5.01 3.81
C VAL A 80 3.01 4.00 4.58
N MET A 81 2.44 3.28 5.54
CA MET A 81 3.15 2.26 6.30
C MET A 81 3.67 1.12 5.42
N ALA A 82 2.81 0.54 4.59
CA ALA A 82 3.19 -0.53 3.69
C ALA A 82 4.18 -0.05 2.61
N HIS A 83 3.96 1.14 2.03
CA HIS A 83 4.84 1.74 1.04
C HIS A 83 6.26 1.86 1.60
N ARG A 84 6.41 2.43 2.80
CA ARG A 84 7.74 2.66 3.39
C ARG A 84 8.41 1.36 3.82
N ALA A 85 7.65 0.36 4.27
CA ALA A 85 8.18 -0.96 4.54
C ALA A 85 8.71 -1.67 3.28
N LEU A 86 7.94 -1.65 2.19
CA LEU A 86 8.31 -2.24 0.90
C LEU A 86 9.52 -1.53 0.29
N GLU A 87 9.49 -0.19 0.26
CA GLU A 87 10.54 0.63 -0.33
C GLU A 87 11.90 0.46 0.37
N THR A 88 11.89 0.29 1.70
CA THR A 88 13.11 0.08 2.47
C THR A 88 13.53 -1.40 2.56
N GLY A 89 12.70 -2.32 2.04
CA GLY A 89 12.93 -3.76 2.16
C GLY A 89 12.89 -4.29 3.59
N ASP A 90 12.24 -3.56 4.52
CA ASP A 90 12.17 -3.96 5.92
C ASP A 90 11.03 -4.96 6.15
N VAL A 91 11.39 -6.24 6.16
CA VAL A 91 10.44 -7.36 6.32
C VAL A 91 9.66 -7.26 7.63
N ARG A 92 10.26 -6.78 8.72
CA ARG A 92 9.57 -6.70 10.03
C ARG A 92 8.47 -5.65 9.99
N ARG A 93 8.77 -4.51 9.38
CA ARG A 93 7.81 -3.42 9.19
C ARG A 93 6.69 -3.83 8.24
N LEU A 94 7.01 -4.62 7.23
CA LEU A 94 6.01 -5.12 6.29
C LEU A 94 5.08 -6.15 6.96
N ASP A 95 5.64 -7.05 7.79
CA ASP A 95 4.86 -7.97 8.60
C ASP A 95 3.93 -7.22 9.57
N GLN A 96 4.42 -6.12 10.16
CA GLN A 96 3.63 -5.23 11.01
C GLN A 96 2.48 -4.57 10.22
N ALA A 97 2.76 -4.02 9.03
CA ALA A 97 1.72 -3.44 8.16
C ALA A 97 0.66 -4.48 7.77
N ALA A 98 1.06 -5.72 7.44
CA ALA A 98 0.13 -6.80 7.14
C ALA A 98 -0.73 -7.19 8.36
N ALA A 99 -0.16 -7.16 9.57
CA ALA A 99 -0.90 -7.41 10.80
C ALA A 99 -1.94 -6.30 11.08
N PHE A 100 -1.58 -5.04 10.89
CA PHE A 100 -2.51 -3.91 11.04
C PHE A 100 -3.60 -3.90 9.97
N ALA A 101 -3.25 -4.22 8.72
CA ALA A 101 -4.22 -4.35 7.62
C ALA A 101 -5.32 -5.38 7.93
N ARG A 102 -4.99 -6.38 8.75
CA ARG A 102 -5.93 -7.41 9.22
C ARG A 102 -6.92 -6.91 10.26
N ALA A 103 -6.49 -5.96 11.10
CA ALA A 103 -7.26 -5.47 12.21
C ALA A 103 -8.08 -4.22 11.85
N ALA A 104 -7.59 -3.39 10.93
CA ALA A 104 -8.21 -2.11 10.57
C ALA A 104 -9.37 -2.28 9.58
N VAL A 105 -10.38 -1.41 9.70
CA VAL A 105 -11.44 -1.25 8.70
C VAL A 105 -10.80 -0.71 7.43
N ASP A 106 -11.06 -1.35 6.29
CA ASP A 106 -10.43 -1.07 4.99
C ASP A 106 -8.90 -1.15 4.95
N GLY A 107 -8.26 -1.71 5.99
CA GLY A 107 -6.80 -1.80 6.09
C GLY A 107 -6.14 -2.58 4.94
N SER A 108 -6.85 -3.57 4.39
CA SER A 108 -6.36 -4.31 3.22
C SER A 108 -6.21 -3.43 1.99
N ARG A 109 -7.06 -2.40 1.83
CA ARG A 109 -7.03 -1.51 0.66
C ARG A 109 -5.75 -0.67 0.64
N GLY A 110 -5.36 -0.12 1.80
CA GLY A 110 -4.10 0.60 1.97
C GLY A 110 -2.88 -0.27 1.67
N LEU A 111 -2.85 -1.50 2.21
CA LEU A 111 -1.79 -2.47 1.93
C LEU A 111 -1.70 -2.78 0.42
N CYS A 112 -2.81 -3.14 -0.22
CA CYS A 112 -2.85 -3.41 -1.66
C CYS A 112 -2.39 -2.19 -2.48
N GLY A 113 -2.83 -0.99 -2.08
CA GLY A 113 -2.42 0.27 -2.69
C GLY A 113 -0.92 0.47 -2.77
N ALA A 114 -0.19 0.10 -1.72
CA ALA A 114 1.26 0.23 -1.70
C ALA A 114 1.93 -0.72 -2.71
N PHE A 115 1.40 -1.92 -2.87
CA PHE A 115 1.86 -2.89 -3.88
C PHE A 115 1.51 -2.45 -5.32
N GLU A 116 0.36 -1.81 -5.50
CA GLU A 116 -0.06 -1.26 -6.78
C GLU A 116 0.77 -0.03 -7.18
N TRP A 117 1.11 0.83 -6.21
CA TRP A 117 1.90 2.05 -6.44
C TRP A 117 3.37 1.76 -6.74
N LEU A 118 4.00 0.90 -5.94
CA LEU A 118 5.44 0.64 -6.06
C LEU A 118 5.75 -0.22 -7.29
N PRO A 119 6.85 0.07 -8.02
CA PRO A 119 7.18 -0.63 -9.24
C PRO A 119 7.60 -2.08 -8.97
N PRO A 120 7.45 -2.99 -9.94
CA PRO A 120 7.77 -4.42 -9.77
C PRO A 120 9.18 -4.71 -9.25
N ARG A 121 10.17 -3.87 -9.58
CA ARG A 121 11.55 -4.03 -9.06
C ARG A 121 11.64 -3.97 -7.53
N VAL A 122 10.70 -3.28 -6.87
CA VAL A 122 10.60 -3.18 -5.40
C VAL A 122 9.77 -4.33 -4.84
N THR A 123 8.64 -4.65 -5.47
CA THR A 123 7.63 -5.55 -4.91
C THR A 123 7.78 -7.02 -5.32
N ALA A 124 8.47 -7.33 -6.43
CA ALA A 124 8.47 -8.67 -7.03
C ALA A 124 8.99 -9.78 -6.12
N GLY A 125 9.96 -9.50 -5.24
CA GLY A 125 10.42 -10.47 -4.25
C GLY A 125 9.30 -10.88 -3.30
N VAL A 126 8.67 -9.88 -2.70
CA VAL A 126 7.56 -10.06 -1.76
C VAL A 126 6.35 -10.69 -2.46
N VAL A 127 6.01 -10.27 -3.68
CA VAL A 127 4.89 -10.84 -4.44
C VAL A 127 5.06 -12.34 -4.68
N ARG A 128 6.28 -12.80 -5.00
CA ARG A 128 6.57 -14.24 -5.15
C ARG A 128 6.35 -15.01 -3.86
N ASP A 129 6.73 -14.43 -2.73
CA ASP A 129 6.58 -15.09 -1.43
C ASP A 129 5.12 -15.05 -0.95
N TRP A 130 4.39 -13.98 -1.26
CA TRP A 130 3.05 -13.72 -0.73
C TRP A 130 1.92 -14.36 -1.54
N ILE A 131 2.11 -14.62 -2.83
CA ILE A 131 1.08 -15.23 -3.66
C ILE A 131 0.73 -16.67 -3.22
N ASP A 132 1.69 -17.37 -2.61
CA ASP A 132 1.55 -18.74 -2.11
C ASP A 132 1.49 -18.79 -0.56
N ALA A 133 1.31 -17.64 0.11
CA ALA A 133 1.26 -17.56 1.56
C ALA A 133 -0.06 -18.10 2.14
N ALA A 134 -0.06 -18.52 3.40
CA ALA A 134 -1.30 -18.96 4.07
C ALA A 134 -2.24 -17.79 4.46
N ASP A 135 -1.71 -16.56 4.51
CA ASP A 135 -2.42 -15.37 4.97
C ASP A 135 -3.19 -14.69 3.81
N PRO A 136 -4.54 -14.62 3.89
CA PRO A 136 -5.36 -14.07 2.82
C PRO A 136 -5.03 -12.63 2.43
N ILE A 137 -4.58 -11.82 3.38
CA ILE A 137 -4.23 -10.42 3.12
C ILE A 137 -2.96 -10.31 2.28
N ARG A 138 -2.00 -11.21 2.52
CA ARG A 138 -0.77 -11.28 1.72
C ARG A 138 -1.05 -11.71 0.29
N ILE A 139 -1.90 -12.73 0.13
CA ILE A 139 -2.33 -13.19 -1.20
C ILE A 139 -3.07 -12.06 -1.94
N GLU A 140 -4.00 -11.37 -1.27
CA GLU A 140 -4.75 -10.26 -1.88
C GLU A 140 -3.80 -9.16 -2.38
N ALA A 141 -2.84 -8.73 -1.56
CA ALA A 141 -1.86 -7.72 -1.94
C ALA A 141 -0.96 -8.18 -3.11
N ALA A 142 -0.58 -9.47 -3.16
CA ALA A 142 0.16 -10.03 -4.28
C ALA A 142 -0.65 -10.04 -5.59
N ILE A 143 -1.94 -10.40 -5.53
CA ILE A 143 -2.85 -10.33 -6.69
C ILE A 143 -3.00 -8.88 -7.15
N ALA A 144 -3.17 -7.93 -6.22
CA ALA A 144 -3.28 -6.50 -6.53
C ALA A 144 -2.04 -5.98 -7.26
N ALA A 145 -0.84 -6.33 -6.78
CA ALA A 145 0.43 -6.00 -7.45
C ALA A 145 0.47 -6.53 -8.88
N LEU A 146 0.16 -7.83 -9.07
CA LEU A 146 0.17 -8.44 -10.40
C LEU A 146 -0.86 -7.78 -11.32
N ALA A 147 -2.05 -7.47 -10.82
CA ALA A 147 -3.09 -6.81 -11.60
C ALA A 147 -2.67 -5.43 -12.09
N ALA A 148 -2.06 -4.62 -11.21
CA ALA A 148 -1.64 -3.26 -11.51
C ALA A 148 -0.48 -3.21 -12.52
N HIS A 149 0.41 -4.20 -12.49
CA HIS A 149 1.65 -4.19 -13.27
C HIS A 149 1.65 -5.13 -14.48
N GLY A 150 0.48 -5.61 -14.93
CA GLY A 150 0.40 -6.49 -16.09
C GLY A 150 1.00 -7.88 -15.88
N GLY A 151 1.08 -8.33 -14.63
CA GLY A 151 1.56 -9.66 -14.27
C GLY A 151 0.56 -10.77 -14.63
N SER A 152 0.94 -12.02 -14.39
CA SER A 152 0.07 -13.19 -14.61
C SER A 152 -0.03 -14.05 -13.37
N LEU A 153 -1.24 -14.54 -13.08
CA LEU A 153 -1.47 -15.55 -12.05
C LEU A 153 -1.18 -16.98 -12.56
N GLY A 154 -1.09 -17.17 -13.88
CA GLY A 154 -0.82 -18.47 -14.51
C GLY A 154 -1.70 -19.59 -13.94
N ASP A 155 -1.07 -20.73 -13.65
CA ASP A 155 -1.73 -21.93 -13.13
C ASP A 155 -2.34 -21.76 -11.73
N ARG A 156 -2.05 -20.65 -11.02
CA ARG A 156 -2.65 -20.36 -9.71
C ARG A 156 -4.10 -19.87 -9.84
N LEU A 157 -4.48 -19.28 -10.98
CA LEU A 157 -5.78 -18.62 -11.12
C LEU A 157 -6.98 -19.53 -10.80
N PRO A 158 -7.08 -20.78 -11.29
CA PRO A 158 -8.20 -21.66 -10.95
C PRO A 158 -8.32 -21.89 -9.44
N GLY A 159 -7.19 -22.17 -8.75
CA GLY A 159 -7.17 -22.37 -7.31
C GLY A 159 -7.56 -21.11 -6.52
N LEU A 160 -7.16 -19.93 -6.99
CA LEU A 160 -7.52 -18.65 -6.37
C LEU A 160 -9.02 -18.32 -6.54
N LEU A 161 -9.64 -18.70 -7.66
CA LEU A 161 -11.07 -18.52 -7.90
C LEU A 161 -11.95 -19.39 -6.98
N GLU A 162 -11.43 -20.55 -6.55
CA GLU A 162 -12.10 -21.50 -5.66
C GLU A 162 -11.62 -21.41 -4.20
N HIS A 163 -10.75 -20.44 -3.90
CA HIS A 163 -10.14 -20.32 -2.59
C HIS A 163 -11.18 -20.19 -1.47
N ARG A 164 -10.91 -20.79 -0.30
CA ARG A 164 -11.85 -20.81 0.85
C ARG A 164 -12.23 -19.40 1.34
N ASP A 165 -11.26 -18.48 1.29
CA ASP A 165 -11.44 -17.09 1.67
C ASP A 165 -12.10 -16.29 0.54
N GLU A 166 -13.22 -15.63 0.85
CA GLU A 166 -14.00 -14.84 -0.10
C GLU A 166 -13.22 -13.68 -0.71
N ARG A 167 -12.37 -13.01 0.07
CA ARG A 167 -11.52 -11.90 -0.38
C ARG A 167 -10.66 -12.32 -1.56
N ILE A 168 -10.03 -13.49 -1.46
CA ILE A 168 -9.16 -14.02 -2.50
C ILE A 168 -9.96 -14.36 -3.75
N ARG A 169 -11.15 -14.97 -3.59
CA ARG A 169 -12.03 -15.24 -4.73
C ARG A 169 -12.46 -13.95 -5.44
N VAL A 170 -12.78 -12.89 -4.69
CA VAL A 170 -13.15 -11.59 -5.26
C VAL A 170 -11.97 -10.96 -5.99
N ALA A 171 -10.77 -10.96 -5.39
CA ALA A 171 -9.57 -10.45 -6.01
C ALA A 171 -9.22 -11.19 -7.31
N ALA A 172 -9.28 -12.53 -7.31
CA ALA A 172 -9.05 -13.36 -8.49
C ALA A 172 -10.09 -13.13 -9.61
N LYS A 173 -11.37 -12.95 -9.24
CA LYS A 173 -12.43 -12.60 -10.20
C LYS A 173 -12.18 -11.23 -10.85
N ARG A 174 -11.81 -10.22 -10.06
CA ARG A 174 -11.46 -8.87 -10.55
C ARG A 174 -10.24 -8.92 -11.46
N PHE A 175 -9.21 -9.69 -11.08
CA PHE A 175 -8.03 -9.92 -11.92
C PHE A 175 -8.43 -10.45 -13.30
N ARG A 176 -9.23 -11.52 -13.35
CA ARG A 176 -9.71 -12.15 -14.61
C ARG A 176 -10.59 -11.23 -15.47
N GLN A 177 -11.22 -10.21 -14.90
CA GLN A 177 -12.05 -9.27 -15.68
C GLN A 177 -11.21 -8.19 -16.36
N ARG A 178 -9.99 -7.94 -15.87
CA ARG A 178 -9.08 -6.89 -16.37
C ARG A 178 -8.03 -7.42 -17.35
N HIS A 179 -7.85 -8.75 -17.43
CA HIS A 179 -6.83 -9.47 -18.20
C HIS A 179 -7.46 -10.60 -18.99
#